data_AF-A0A7S1WQR8-F1
#
_entry.id   AF-A0A7S1WQR8-F1
#
_cell.length_a   1.000
_cell.length_b   1.000
_cell.length_c   1.000
_cell.angle_alpha   90.00
_cell.angle_beta   90.00
_cell.angle_gamma   90.00
#
_symmetry.space_group_name_H-M   'P 1'
#
loop_
_entity.id
_entity.type
_entity.pdbx_description
1 polymer ?
#
loop_
_entity_poly.entity_id
_entity_poly.type
_entity_poly.pdbx_seq_one_letter_code
_entity_poly.pdbx_strand_id
1 'polypeptide(L)'
;RGQPGVYSGDGIADGGVDTGNNAWAALAMVHFSVFARRPCYRTAARNVLRALVAGASCHDRLKGVMGRLPPHAAFYRSTEHNVDVFALARMLGETAVEESARSFVQAMYGYSAGHNQSYAMGTEGGAPCNATGLPDSVAADAQFWSVLSDADPDPERQAAALLRA
;
A
#
# COMPACT_ATOMS: atom_id res chain seq x y z
N ARG A 1 7.81 -18.86 21.54
CA ARG A 1 7.69 -18.90 20.07
C ARG A 1 6.21 -18.77 19.74
N GLY A 2 5.80 -17.70 19.06
CA GLY A 2 4.38 -17.44 18.75
C GLY A 2 3.82 -18.44 17.74
N GLN A 3 2.52 -18.71 17.82
CA GLN A 3 1.82 -19.54 16.84
C GLN A 3 1.74 -18.81 15.48
N PRO A 4 1.79 -19.53 14.34
CA PRO A 4 1.50 -18.95 13.04
C PRO A 4 0.14 -18.23 13.05
N GLY A 5 0.08 -17.01 12.54
CA GLY A 5 -1.15 -16.19 12.51
C GLY A 5 -1.38 -15.33 13.76
N VAL A 6 -0.50 -15.39 14.77
CA VAL A 6 -0.49 -14.43 15.90
C VAL A 6 0.49 -13.31 15.58
N TYR A 7 0.01 -12.30 14.86
CA TYR A 7 0.76 -11.09 14.52
C TYR A 7 0.58 -10.02 15.59
N SER A 8 0.95 -10.35 16.83
CA SER A 8 0.85 -9.43 17.96
C SER A 8 2.15 -9.44 18.76
N GLY A 9 2.69 -8.24 19.02
CA GLY A 9 3.89 -8.00 19.83
C GLY A 9 4.32 -6.54 19.72
N ASP A 10 5.14 -6.07 20.67
CA ASP A 10 5.73 -4.73 20.58
C ASP A 10 6.57 -4.62 19.29
N GLY A 11 6.17 -3.70 18.40
CA GLY A 11 6.80 -3.51 17.10
C GLY A 11 6.28 -4.40 15.96
N ILE A 12 5.29 -5.27 16.20
CA ILE A 12 4.62 -6.05 15.13
C ILE A 12 3.27 -5.39 14.83
N ALA A 13 3.18 -4.74 13.67
CA ALA A 13 1.96 -4.12 13.14
C ALA A 13 1.43 -4.88 11.92
N ASP A 14 1.31 -6.21 12.01
CA ASP A 14 0.74 -7.06 10.93
C ASP A 14 -0.52 -7.81 11.40
N GLY A 15 -1.30 -7.19 12.29
CA GLY A 15 -2.50 -7.81 12.86
C GLY A 15 -3.66 -8.00 11.88
N GLY A 16 -3.55 -7.56 10.63
CA GLY A 16 -4.70 -7.30 9.76
C GLY A 16 -4.59 -7.87 8.35
N VAL A 17 -5.53 -8.74 7.99
CA VAL A 17 -6.00 -8.82 6.61
C VAL A 17 -6.52 -7.42 6.25
N ASP A 18 -5.75 -6.69 5.44
CA ASP A 18 -6.06 -5.31 5.05
C ASP A 18 -5.86 -5.10 3.53
N THR A 19 -6.01 -3.86 3.05
CA THR A 19 -5.97 -3.45 1.64
C THR A 19 -4.75 -3.96 0.88
N GLY A 20 -3.54 -3.89 1.46
CA GLY A 20 -2.30 -4.38 0.82
C GLY A 20 -2.34 -5.89 0.57
N ASN A 21 -2.56 -6.68 1.63
CA ASN A 21 -2.70 -8.14 1.57
C ASN A 21 -3.71 -8.61 0.52
N ASN A 22 -4.88 -7.96 0.44
CA ASN A 22 -5.90 -8.27 -0.56
C ASN A 22 -5.49 -7.86 -1.98
N ALA A 23 -4.81 -6.71 -2.12
CA ALA A 23 -4.28 -6.27 -3.40
C ALA A 23 -3.19 -7.23 -3.91
N TRP A 24 -2.29 -7.69 -3.04
CA TRP A 24 -1.28 -8.69 -3.35
C TRP A 24 -1.88 -10.03 -3.80
N ALA A 25 -2.89 -10.52 -3.06
CA ALA A 25 -3.61 -11.74 -3.43
C ALA A 25 -4.31 -11.60 -4.80
N ALA A 26 -4.94 -10.45 -5.07
CA ALA A 26 -5.56 -10.17 -6.36
C ALA A 26 -4.53 -10.03 -7.49
N LEU A 27 -3.34 -9.47 -7.23
CA LEU A 27 -2.25 -9.39 -8.20
C LEU A 27 -1.82 -10.80 -8.64
N ALA A 28 -1.68 -11.73 -7.69
CA ALA A 28 -1.42 -13.14 -7.98
C ALA A 28 -2.52 -13.76 -8.88
N MET A 29 -3.79 -13.41 -8.66
CA MET A 29 -4.89 -13.85 -9.54
C MET A 29 -4.74 -13.31 -10.97
N VAL A 30 -4.32 -12.05 -11.14
CA VAL A 30 -4.09 -11.50 -12.49
C VAL A 30 -2.96 -12.25 -13.20
N HIS A 31 -1.84 -12.51 -12.53
CA HIS A 31 -0.76 -13.34 -13.09
C HIS A 31 -1.25 -14.75 -13.45
N PHE A 32 -1.98 -15.39 -12.55
CA PHE A 32 -2.51 -16.73 -12.79
C PHE A 32 -3.52 -16.76 -13.93
N SER A 33 -4.29 -15.69 -14.15
CA SER A 33 -5.21 -15.58 -15.29
C SER A 33 -4.50 -15.73 -16.64
N VAL A 34 -3.28 -15.18 -16.76
CA VAL A 34 -2.45 -15.24 -17.97
C VAL A 34 -1.88 -16.63 -18.13
N PHE A 35 -1.29 -17.20 -17.07
CA PHE A 35 -0.68 -18.52 -17.10
C PHE A 35 -1.70 -19.63 -17.37
N ALA A 36 -2.79 -19.66 -16.60
CA ALA A 36 -3.83 -20.69 -16.69
C ALA A 36 -4.80 -20.46 -17.86
N ARG A 37 -4.69 -19.34 -18.58
CA ARG A 37 -5.63 -18.90 -19.64
C ARG A 37 -7.08 -18.91 -19.18
N ARG A 38 -7.31 -18.51 -17.92
CA ARG A 38 -8.62 -18.50 -17.27
C ARG A 38 -8.99 -17.06 -16.92
N PRO A 39 -9.83 -16.38 -17.74
CA PRO A 39 -10.12 -14.96 -17.55
C PRO A 39 -10.88 -14.67 -16.25
N CYS A 40 -11.56 -15.67 -15.67
CA CYS A 40 -12.28 -15.52 -14.40
C CYS A 40 -11.39 -15.02 -13.24
N TYR A 41 -10.10 -15.37 -13.21
CA TYR A 41 -9.18 -14.86 -12.18
C TYR A 41 -8.93 -13.35 -12.34
N ARG A 42 -8.83 -12.84 -13.57
CA ARG A 42 -8.74 -11.40 -13.82
C ARG A 42 -10.04 -10.68 -13.43
N THR A 43 -11.19 -11.29 -13.69
CA THR A 43 -12.49 -10.77 -13.23
C THR A 43 -12.57 -10.71 -11.70
N ALA A 44 -12.14 -11.78 -11.02
CA ALA A 44 -12.09 -11.82 -9.56
C ALA A 44 -11.15 -10.73 -9.00
N ALA A 45 -9.97 -10.56 -9.58
CA ALA A 45 -9.04 -9.50 -9.19
C ALA A 45 -9.64 -8.08 -9.35
N ARG A 46 -10.36 -7.82 -10.44
CA ARG A 46 -11.10 -6.54 -10.62
C ARG A 46 -12.17 -6.35 -9.56
N ASN A 47 -12.88 -7.41 -9.18
CA ASN A 47 -13.89 -7.33 -8.12
C ASN A 47 -13.25 -7.04 -6.75
N VAL A 48 -12.09 -7.64 -6.45
CA VAL A 48 -11.32 -7.31 -5.25
C VAL A 48 -10.90 -5.84 -5.28
N LEU A 49 -10.29 -5.35 -6.36
CA LEU A 49 -9.89 -3.94 -6.46
C LEU A 49 -11.08 -2.99 -6.26
N ARG A 50 -12.22 -3.28 -6.89
CA ARG A 50 -13.47 -2.51 -6.70
C ARG A 50 -13.92 -2.52 -5.24
N ALA A 51 -13.83 -3.67 -4.58
CA ALA A 51 -14.14 -3.77 -3.15
C ALA A 51 -13.15 -2.93 -2.33
N LEU A 52 -11.86 -2.92 -2.62
CA LEU A 52 -10.89 -2.09 -1.90
C LEU A 52 -11.21 -0.59 -2.02
N VAL A 53 -11.53 -0.11 -3.23
CA VAL A 53 -11.74 1.34 -3.48
C VAL A 53 -13.15 1.84 -3.20
N ALA A 54 -14.14 0.97 -2.96
CA ALA A 54 -15.52 1.38 -2.69
C ALA A 54 -15.75 1.95 -1.26
N GLY A 55 -14.68 2.22 -0.50
CA GLY A 55 -14.74 2.53 0.94
C GLY A 55 -14.69 4.02 1.23
N ALA A 56 -14.57 4.37 2.52
CA ALA A 56 -14.22 5.73 2.93
C ALA A 56 -12.98 6.20 2.16
N SER A 57 -12.93 7.50 1.84
CA SER A 57 -11.78 8.10 1.16
C SER A 57 -11.46 9.44 1.80
N CYS A 58 -10.18 9.76 1.87
CA CYS A 58 -9.76 11.12 2.19
C CYS A 58 -9.86 11.97 0.93
N HIS A 59 -10.68 13.02 0.97
CA HIS A 59 -10.80 13.97 -0.13
C HIS A 59 -9.72 15.07 -0.06
N ASP A 60 -8.48 14.67 0.19
CA ASP A 60 -7.34 15.57 0.30
C ASP A 60 -6.39 15.44 -0.91
N ARG A 61 -5.31 16.23 -0.88
CA ARG A 61 -4.28 16.23 -1.90
C ARG A 61 -3.39 14.99 -1.88
N LEU A 62 -3.39 14.22 -0.78
CA LEU A 62 -2.53 13.04 -0.64
C LEU A 62 -3.10 11.85 -1.40
N LYS A 63 -4.42 11.82 -1.69
CA LYS A 63 -5.07 10.72 -2.41
C LYS A 63 -4.89 9.38 -1.68
N GLY A 64 -4.72 8.30 -2.44
CA GLY A 64 -4.50 6.96 -1.92
C GLY A 64 -5.78 6.18 -1.61
N VAL A 65 -5.59 4.91 -1.29
CA VAL A 65 -6.61 3.95 -0.89
C VAL A 65 -6.45 3.66 0.60
N MET A 66 -7.57 3.62 1.30
CA MET A 66 -7.63 3.36 2.73
C MET A 66 -7.53 1.87 3.02
N GLY A 67 -7.15 1.53 4.25
CA GLY A 67 -7.37 0.24 4.85
C GLY A 67 -8.86 -0.13 4.85
N ARG A 68 -9.14 -1.41 4.64
CA ARG A 68 -10.48 -1.97 4.53
C ARG A 68 -10.45 -3.44 4.98
N LEU A 69 -11.58 -3.86 5.56
CA LEU A 69 -11.91 -5.22 5.97
C LEU A 69 -11.37 -5.61 7.37
N PRO A 70 -12.04 -6.54 8.07
CA PRO A 70 -11.57 -7.07 9.35
C PRO A 70 -10.28 -7.90 9.18
N PRO A 71 -9.49 -8.08 10.26
CA PRO A 71 -9.78 -7.71 11.65
C PRO A 71 -9.40 -6.27 12.02
N HIS A 72 -8.75 -5.52 11.13
CA HIS A 72 -8.32 -4.15 11.40
C HIS A 72 -8.97 -3.17 10.42
N ALA A 73 -10.27 -2.90 10.62
CA ALA A 73 -11.03 -1.93 9.84
C ALA A 73 -10.70 -0.47 10.19
N ALA A 74 -9.47 -0.19 10.63
CA ALA A 74 -8.97 1.16 10.74
C ALA A 74 -8.82 1.68 9.29
N PHE A 75 -9.58 2.71 8.93
CA PHE A 75 -9.48 3.32 7.61
C PHE A 75 -8.20 4.17 7.51
N TYR A 76 -7.02 3.66 7.89
CA TYR A 76 -5.76 4.38 7.72
C TYR A 76 -5.27 4.28 6.27
N ARG A 77 -4.30 5.09 5.86
CA ARG A 77 -3.66 4.99 4.55
C ARG A 77 -2.23 4.54 4.75
N SER A 78 -1.92 3.30 4.36
CA SER A 78 -0.55 2.79 4.41
C SER A 78 0.16 3.03 3.07
N THR A 79 1.43 3.43 3.14
CA THR A 79 2.29 3.55 1.97
C THR A 79 2.47 2.20 1.29
N GLU A 80 2.73 1.15 2.06
CA GLU A 80 2.87 -0.22 1.57
C GLU A 80 1.60 -0.70 0.86
N HIS A 81 0.43 -0.49 1.48
CA HIS A 81 -0.84 -0.91 0.86
C HIS A 81 -1.09 -0.20 -0.46
N ASN A 82 -0.68 1.08 -0.56
CA ASN A 82 -0.81 1.83 -1.80
C ASN A 82 0.19 1.40 -2.87
N VAL A 83 1.38 0.89 -2.50
CA VAL A 83 2.30 0.24 -3.45
C VAL A 83 1.66 -1.01 -4.06
N ASP A 84 1.02 -1.86 -3.25
CA ASP A 84 0.35 -3.06 -3.75
C ASP A 84 -0.86 -2.74 -4.64
N VAL A 85 -1.70 -1.79 -4.21
CA VAL A 85 -2.85 -1.33 -4.98
C VAL A 85 -2.40 -0.73 -6.30
N PHE A 86 -1.31 0.04 -6.29
CA PHE A 86 -0.73 0.60 -7.50
C PHE A 86 -0.32 -0.48 -8.50
N ALA A 87 0.43 -1.50 -8.05
CA ALA A 87 0.86 -2.61 -8.89
C ALA A 87 -0.35 -3.37 -9.48
N LEU A 88 -1.36 -3.65 -8.65
CA LEU A 88 -2.59 -4.30 -9.09
C LEU A 88 -3.37 -3.46 -10.11
N ALA A 89 -3.58 -2.17 -9.81
CA ALA A 89 -4.31 -1.26 -10.68
C ALA A 89 -3.64 -1.13 -12.05
N ARG A 90 -2.31 -0.99 -12.09
CA ARG A 90 -1.53 -0.96 -13.33
C ARG A 90 -1.71 -2.25 -14.13
N MET A 91 -1.59 -3.43 -13.50
CA MET A 91 -1.73 -4.71 -14.20
C MET A 91 -3.15 -4.96 -14.74
N LEU A 92 -4.16 -4.36 -14.10
CA LEU A 92 -5.55 -4.41 -14.52
C LEU A 92 -5.93 -3.32 -15.55
N GLY A 93 -5.10 -2.28 -15.71
CA GLY A 93 -5.38 -1.11 -16.56
C GLY A 93 -6.35 -0.11 -15.94
N GLU A 94 -6.39 -0.01 -14.61
CA GLU A 94 -7.32 0.83 -13.84
C GLU A 94 -6.64 2.16 -13.47
N THR A 95 -6.49 3.04 -14.48
CA THR A 95 -5.60 4.21 -14.43
C THR A 95 -5.91 5.21 -13.31
N ALA A 96 -7.19 5.48 -13.02
CA ALA A 96 -7.56 6.41 -11.95
C ALA A 96 -7.13 5.91 -10.56
N VAL A 97 -7.19 4.59 -10.34
CA VAL A 97 -6.76 3.99 -9.07
C VAL A 97 -5.24 3.93 -9.01
N GLU A 98 -4.58 3.60 -10.13
CA GLU A 98 -3.12 3.65 -10.26
C GLU A 98 -2.58 5.05 -9.92
N GLU A 99 -3.13 6.11 -10.52
CA GLU A 99 -2.70 7.48 -10.28
C GLU A 99 -2.94 7.94 -8.84
N SER A 100 -4.07 7.54 -8.25
CA SER A 100 -4.38 7.86 -6.85
C SER A 100 -3.40 7.22 -5.88
N ALA A 101 -3.11 5.93 -6.07
CA ALA A 101 -2.17 5.19 -5.25
C ALA A 101 -0.73 5.69 -5.42
N ARG A 102 -0.29 5.92 -6.65
CA ARG A 102 1.00 6.56 -6.99
C ARG A 102 1.16 7.89 -6.27
N SER A 103 0.15 8.76 -6.36
CA SER A 103 0.20 10.10 -5.75
C SER A 103 0.41 10.03 -4.25
N PHE A 104 -0.21 9.05 -3.58
CA PHE A 104 -0.02 8.85 -2.14
C PHE A 104 1.40 8.39 -1.81
N VAL A 105 1.91 7.36 -2.50
CA VAL A 105 3.27 6.84 -2.28
C VAL A 105 4.31 7.96 -2.45
N GLN A 106 4.23 8.71 -3.55
CA GLN A 106 5.13 9.83 -3.82
C GLN A 106 5.04 10.94 -2.76
N ALA A 107 3.84 11.20 -2.25
CA ALA A 107 3.63 12.21 -1.22
C ALA A 107 4.22 11.79 0.14
N MET A 108 4.37 10.50 0.41
CA MET A 108 4.92 10.00 1.68
C MET A 108 6.44 10.09 1.76
N TYR A 109 7.14 10.31 0.64
CA TYR A 109 8.58 10.57 0.66
C TYR A 109 8.88 11.88 1.41
N GLY A 110 9.72 11.78 2.43
CA GLY A 110 10.15 12.93 3.23
C GLY A 110 9.12 13.47 4.22
N TYR A 111 8.01 12.74 4.43
CA TYR A 111 6.94 13.18 5.33
C TYR A 111 7.29 12.99 6.82
N SER A 112 8.17 12.04 7.15
CA SER A 112 8.71 11.89 8.50
C SER A 112 9.77 12.96 8.77
N ALA A 113 9.63 13.67 9.89
CA ALA A 113 10.56 14.73 10.28
C ALA A 113 11.96 14.20 10.63
N GLY A 114 12.07 13.02 11.27
CA GLY A 114 13.36 12.40 11.60
C GLY A 114 13.96 11.58 10.45
N HIS A 115 13.15 11.19 9.46
CA HIS A 115 13.57 10.40 8.31
C HIS A 115 13.12 11.00 6.97
N ASN A 116 13.50 12.25 6.71
CA ASN A 116 13.04 13.03 5.55
C ASN A 116 13.61 12.59 4.17
N GLN A 117 14.45 11.54 4.15
CA GLN A 117 14.97 10.89 2.94
C GLN A 117 14.46 9.44 2.82
N SER A 118 13.25 9.19 3.33
CA SER A 118 12.57 7.91 3.28
C SER A 118 11.06 8.11 3.11
N TYR A 119 10.36 7.06 2.70
CA TYR A 119 8.90 7.03 2.74
C TYR A 119 8.40 6.79 4.17
N ALA A 120 7.47 7.63 4.63
CA ALA A 120 6.74 7.40 5.87
C ALA A 120 5.80 6.18 5.75
N MET A 121 5.41 5.59 6.88
CA MET A 121 4.48 4.44 6.92
C MET A 121 3.08 4.75 6.35
N GLY A 122 2.67 6.02 6.39
CA GLY A 122 1.33 6.46 6.07
C GLY A 122 0.60 7.02 7.29
N THR A 123 -0.73 7.07 7.28
CA THR A 123 -1.55 7.63 8.38
C THR A 123 -1.90 6.57 9.43
N GLU A 124 -2.46 7.01 10.56
CA GLU A 124 -2.88 6.15 11.67
C GLU A 124 -4.40 6.01 11.77
N GLY A 125 -4.89 4.94 12.40
CA GLY A 125 -6.32 4.67 12.56
C GLY A 125 -7.10 5.75 13.33
N GLY A 126 -6.46 6.44 14.28
CA GLY A 126 -7.06 7.56 15.02
C GLY A 126 -7.13 8.86 14.22
N ALA A 127 -6.33 8.97 13.15
CA ALA A 127 -6.26 10.15 12.30
C ALA A 127 -6.11 9.74 10.82
N PRO A 128 -7.11 9.05 10.24
CA PRO A 128 -6.99 8.32 8.98
C PRO A 128 -6.63 9.19 7.76
N CYS A 129 -7.03 10.46 7.79
CA CYS A 129 -6.71 11.45 6.76
C CYS A 129 -5.57 12.40 7.13
N ASN A 130 -4.99 12.26 8.32
CA ASN A 130 -3.93 13.12 8.78
C ASN A 130 -2.59 12.40 8.69
N ALA A 131 -1.68 12.95 7.91
CA ALA A 131 -0.30 12.48 7.83
C ALA A 131 0.65 13.31 8.70
N THR A 132 0.17 14.25 9.53
CA THR A 132 1.06 15.01 10.42
C THR A 132 1.40 14.22 11.68
N GLY A 133 2.64 14.39 12.16
CA GLY A 133 3.10 13.77 13.41
C GLY A 133 3.25 12.26 13.37
N LEU A 134 3.54 11.70 12.19
CA LEU A 134 3.74 10.26 12.02
C LEU A 134 4.89 9.74 12.89
N PRO A 135 4.83 8.46 13.29
CA PRO A 135 5.92 7.82 14.02
C PRO A 135 7.26 8.01 13.30
N ASP A 136 8.31 8.21 14.09
CA ASP A 136 9.68 8.34 13.59
C ASP A 136 10.27 6.94 13.33
N SER A 137 9.68 6.24 12.36
CA SER A 137 10.07 4.91 11.93
C SER A 137 10.22 4.87 10.42
N VAL A 138 11.27 4.21 9.93
CA VAL A 138 11.46 3.94 8.50
C VAL A 138 10.65 2.72 8.10
N ALA A 139 9.79 2.89 7.11
CA ALA A 139 9.03 1.82 6.48
C ALA A 139 9.93 1.03 5.52
N ALA A 140 10.77 0.11 6.02
CA ALA A 140 11.77 -0.60 5.21
C ALA A 140 11.17 -1.22 3.93
N ASP A 141 10.05 -1.92 4.09
CA ASP A 141 9.27 -2.57 3.06
C ASP A 141 8.78 -1.55 2.01
N ALA A 142 8.26 -0.41 2.47
CA ALA A 142 7.82 0.66 1.58
C ALA A 142 8.97 1.29 0.80
N GLN A 143 10.21 1.30 1.33
CA GLN A 143 11.37 1.77 0.56
C GLN A 143 11.63 0.83 -0.61
N PHE A 144 11.72 -0.47 -0.33
CA PHE A 144 12.11 -1.47 -1.31
C PHE A 144 11.02 -1.71 -2.36
N TRP A 145 9.75 -1.87 -1.94
CA TRP A 145 8.66 -2.17 -2.86
C TRP A 145 8.26 -0.99 -3.73
N SER A 146 8.45 0.25 -3.27
CA SER A 146 8.23 1.44 -4.13
C SER A 146 9.16 1.47 -5.33
N VAL A 147 10.41 1.01 -5.16
CA VAL A 147 11.39 0.88 -6.24
C VAL A 147 10.99 -0.25 -7.19
N LEU A 148 10.68 -1.44 -6.66
CA LEU A 148 10.36 -2.60 -7.51
C LEU A 148 9.05 -2.47 -8.28
N SER A 149 8.07 -1.75 -7.72
CA SER A 149 6.79 -1.52 -8.36
C SER A 149 6.83 -0.35 -9.35
N ASP A 150 7.83 0.54 -9.27
CA ASP A 150 7.87 1.84 -9.97
C ASP A 150 6.70 2.77 -9.55
N ALA A 151 6.32 2.70 -8.26
CA ALA A 151 5.30 3.57 -7.65
C ALA A 151 5.82 5.00 -7.45
N ASP A 152 7.14 5.15 -7.30
CA ASP A 152 7.82 6.44 -7.38
C ASP A 152 8.99 6.31 -8.36
N PRO A 153 8.88 6.88 -9.59
CA PRO A 153 9.91 6.76 -10.62
C PRO A 153 11.06 7.78 -10.44
N ASP A 154 11.06 8.58 -9.37
CA ASP A 154 12.12 9.56 -9.12
C ASP A 154 13.46 8.86 -8.84
N PRO A 155 14.50 9.07 -9.68
CA PRO A 155 15.76 8.34 -9.58
C PRO A 155 16.55 8.65 -8.31
N GLU A 156 16.44 9.87 -7.76
CA GLU A 156 17.13 10.23 -6.53
C GLU A 156 16.50 9.53 -5.33
N ARG A 157 15.16 9.42 -5.32
CA ARG A 157 14.42 8.73 -4.27
C ARG A 157 14.60 7.22 -4.33
N GLN A 158 14.65 6.65 -5.53
CA GLN A 158 14.99 5.24 -5.74
C GLN A 158 16.40 4.92 -5.23
N ALA A 159 17.38 5.77 -5.53
CA ALA A 159 18.74 5.62 -5.01
C ALA A 159 18.78 5.73 -3.47
N ALA A 160 18.06 6.70 -2.89
CA ALA A 160 17.97 6.86 -1.45
C ALA A 160 17.34 5.64 -0.75
N ALA A 161 16.26 5.10 -1.33
CA ALA A 161 15.57 3.91 -0.84
C ALA A 161 16.46 2.66 -0.85
N LEU A 162 17.33 2.51 -1.86
CA LEU A 162 18.24 1.36 -1.97
C LEU A 162 19.48 1.45 -1.08
N LEU A 163 19.98 2.68 -0.82
CA LEU A 163 21.21 2.89 -0.05
C LEU A 163 21.00 2.93 1.47
N ARG A 164 19.74 3.03 1.92
CA ARG A 164 19.39 3.27 3.33
C ARG A 164 18.29 2.36 3.88
N ALA A 165 17.94 1.31 3.12
CA ALA A 165 17.13 0.19 3.60
C ALA A 165 17.98 -0.82 4.39
#